data_AF-A0A8B5XJM3-F1
#
_entry.id   AF-A0A8B5XJM3-F1
#
_cell.length_a   1.000
_cell.length_b   1.000
_cell.length_c   1.000
_cell.angle_alpha   90.00
_cell.angle_beta   90.00
_cell.angle_gamma   90.00
#
_symmetry.space_group_name_H-M   'P 1'
#
loop_
_entity.id
_entity.type
_entity.pdbx_description
1 polymer ?
#
loop_
_entity_poly.entity_id
_entity_poly.type
_entity_poly.pdbx_seq_one_letter_code
_entity_poly.pdbx_strand_id
1 'polypeptide(L)'
;MQRFQVRLIGRRSDQPQSIVLRDEEGRYFLRPACGSRAVRITARDAELLMRQYRYETVDDADWHSSSLMADLGCQIPPFEPDLDPAPIH
;
A
#
# COMPACT_ATOMS: atom_id res chain seq x y z
N MET A 1 -21.81 2.88 1.48
CA MET A 1 -20.35 3.03 1.68
C MET A 1 -19.90 4.24 0.89
N GLN A 2 -19.40 5.29 1.55
CA GLN A 2 -18.92 6.48 0.88
C GLN A 2 -17.66 6.11 0.08
N ARG A 3 -17.70 6.30 -1.25
CA ARG A 3 -16.57 6.06 -2.14
C ARG A 3 -15.58 7.19 -1.91
N PHE A 4 -14.48 6.90 -1.22
CA PHE A 4 -13.38 7.85 -1.06
C PHE A 4 -12.26 7.49 -2.03
N GLN A 5 -11.79 8.46 -2.80
CA GLN A 5 -10.68 8.29 -3.73
C GLN A 5 -9.37 8.76 -3.09
N VAL A 6 -8.30 8.05 -3.42
CA VAL A 6 -6.96 8.35 -2.94
C VAL A 6 -5.94 8.16 -4.05
N ARG A 7 -4.85 8.89 -3.95
CA ARG A 7 -3.69 8.84 -4.83
C ARG A 7 -2.49 8.31 -4.05
N LEU A 8 -1.69 7.43 -4.66
CA LEU A 8 -0.44 6.95 -4.09
C LEU A 8 0.62 8.05 -4.22
N ILE A 9 1.20 8.48 -3.10
CA ILE A 9 2.23 9.54 -3.11
C ILE A 9 3.61 9.01 -2.72
N GLY A 10 3.65 7.89 -2.00
CA GLY A 10 4.89 7.34 -1.50
C GLY A 10 4.82 5.84 -1.33
N ARG A 11 5.90 5.16 -1.69
CA ARG A 11 6.09 3.73 -1.43
C ARG A 11 7.47 3.52 -0.81
N ARG A 12 7.52 2.72 0.24
CA ARG A 12 8.77 2.41 0.92
C ARG A 12 9.57 1.36 0.13
N SER A 13 10.83 1.65 -0.19
CA SER A 13 11.66 0.79 -1.05
C SER A 13 11.97 -0.58 -0.45
N ASP A 14 12.23 -0.64 0.86
CA ASP A 14 12.53 -1.88 1.59
C ASP A 14 11.27 -2.65 2.02
N GLN A 15 10.10 -2.02 1.91
CA GLN A 15 8.82 -2.61 2.27
C GLN A 15 7.71 -2.05 1.36
N PRO A 16 7.60 -2.51 0.10
CA PRO A 16 6.73 -1.91 -0.92
C PRO A 16 5.23 -1.94 -0.58
N GLN A 17 4.82 -2.78 0.38
CA GLN A 17 3.49 -2.80 0.96
C GLN A 17 3.21 -1.63 1.92
N SER A 18 4.25 -0.93 2.39
CA SER A 18 4.14 0.29 3.16
C SER A 18 3.99 1.47 2.21
N ILE A 19 2.80 2.10 2.22
CA ILE A 19 2.46 3.17 1.28
C ILE A 19 1.86 4.38 1.99
N VAL A 20 2.18 5.56 1.46
CA VAL A 20 1.56 6.84 1.84
C VAL A 20 0.60 7.26 0.74
N LEU A 21 -0.59 7.67 1.18
CA LEU A 21 -1.73 8.02 0.34
C LEU A 21 -2.18 9.45 0.62
N ARG A 22 -2.81 10.07 -0.38
CA ARG A 22 -3.48 11.37 -0.24
C ARG A 22 -4.87 11.30 -0.85
N ASP A 23 -5.89 11.83 -0.17
CA ASP A 23 -7.23 11.93 -0.76
C ASP A 23 -7.48 13.26 -1.48
N GLU A 24 -8.65 13.39 -2.10
CA GLU A 24 -9.09 14.59 -2.83
C GLU A 24 -9.19 15.83 -1.93
N GLU A 25 -9.46 15.65 -0.64
CA GLU A 25 -9.51 16.71 0.37
C GLU A 25 -8.10 17.09 0.89
N GLY A 26 -7.06 16.41 0.41
CA GLY A 26 -5.66 16.65 0.81
C GLY A 26 -5.27 16.02 2.15
N ARG A 27 -6.06 15.09 2.69
CA ARG A 27 -5.74 14.34 3.91
C ARG A 27 -4.77 13.20 3.58
N TYR A 28 -3.84 12.97 4.48
CA TYR A 28 -2.79 11.96 4.33
C TYR A 28 -3.13 10.69 5.11
N PHE A 29 -2.78 9.55 4.52
CA PHE A 29 -2.96 8.25 5.16
C PHE A 29 -1.71 7.39 4.97
N LEU A 30 -1.41 6.57 5.99
CA LEU A 30 -0.38 5.55 5.95
C LEU A 30 -1.05 4.17 5.97
N ARG A 31 -0.64 3.29 5.07
CA ARG A 31 -0.94 1.86 5.16
C ARG A 31 0.39 1.13 5.41
N PRO A 32 0.64 0.60 6.62
CA PRO A 32 1.94 0.03 6.96
C PRO A 32 2.21 -1.31 6.27
N ALA A 33 1.17 -2.10 5.96
CA ALA A 33 1.30 -3.42 5.35
C ALA A 33 0.04 -3.83 4.56
N CYS A 34 0.14 -4.92 3.80
CA CYS A 34 -1.00 -5.57 3.13
C CYS A 34 -2.07 -6.01 4.13
N GLY A 35 -3.35 -5.86 3.78
CA GLY A 35 -4.48 -6.20 4.64
C GLY A 35 -4.66 -5.29 5.88
N SER A 36 -3.72 -4.39 6.16
CA SER A 36 -3.85 -3.42 7.24
C SER A 36 -4.76 -2.25 6.83
N ARG A 37 -5.46 -1.68 7.80
CA ARG A 37 -6.28 -0.47 7.55
C ARG A 37 -5.38 0.73 7.37
N ALA A 38 -5.69 1.56 6.38
CA ALA A 38 -5.05 2.86 6.25
C ALA A 38 -5.42 3.75 7.45
N VAL A 39 -4.42 4.32 8.11
CA VAL A 39 -4.58 5.24 9.23
C VAL A 39 -4.32 6.66 8.79
N ARG A 40 -5.14 7.60 9.26
CA ARG A 40 -4.94 9.02 8.98
C ARG A 40 -3.68 9.50 9.70
N ILE A 41 -2.83 10.22 8.98
CA ILE A 41 -1.62 10.86 9.52
C ILE A 41 -1.65 12.35 9.22
N THR A 42 -0.79 13.12 9.87
CA THR A 42 -0.65 14.54 9.55
C THR A 42 0.18 14.74 8.29
N ALA A 43 0.05 15.91 7.65
CA ALA A 43 0.92 16.28 6.53
C ALA A 43 2.41 16.28 6.94
N ARG A 44 2.71 16.72 8.17
CA ARG A 44 4.06 16.71 8.73
C ARG A 44 4.61 15.29 8.86
N ASP A 45 3.81 14.35 9.34
CA ASP A 45 4.24 12.95 9.46
C ASP A 45 4.46 12.32 8.08
N ALA A 46 3.60 12.64 7.10
CA ALA A 46 3.79 12.20 5.73
C ALA A 46 5.13 12.70 5.17
N GLU A 47 5.42 14.00 5.32
CA GLU A 47 6.71 14.58 4.90
C GLU A 47 7.91 13.93 5.61
N LEU A 48 7.81 13.68 6.91
CA LEU A 48 8.86 12.99 7.66
C LEU A 48 9.07 11.56 7.17
N LEU A 49 8.01 10.81 6.91
CA LEU A 49 8.08 9.47 6.32
C LEU A 49 8.77 9.50 4.95
N MET A 50 8.33 10.41 4.07
CA MET A 50 8.91 10.61 2.74
C MET A 50 10.41 10.92 2.80
N ARG A 51 10.86 11.71 3.79
CA ARG A 51 12.27 12.13 3.91
C ARG A 51 13.17 11.14 4.65
N GLN A 52 12.67 10.48 5.69
CA GLN A 52 13.51 9.74 6.63
C GLN A 52 13.44 8.22 6.47
N TYR A 53 12.36 7.67 5.89
CA TYR A 53 12.07 6.24 5.95
C TYR A 53 12.14 5.54 4.57
N ARG A 54 13.03 6.01 3.68
CA ARG A 54 13.25 5.43 2.33
C ARG A 54 11.95 5.28 1.52
N TYR A 55 11.06 6.25 1.65
CA TYR A 55 9.89 6.33 0.81
C TYR A 55 10.27 7.02 -0.49
N GLU A 56 10.13 6.28 -1.58
CA GLU A 56 10.24 6.84 -2.93
C GLU A 56 8.93 7.54 -3.28
N THR A 57 9.06 8.72 -3.87
CA THR A 57 7.90 9.46 -4.37
C THR A 57 7.36 8.73 -5.59
N VAL A 58 6.06 8.43 -5.55
CA VAL A 58 5.38 7.80 -6.67
C VAL A 58 4.58 8.89 -7.38
N ASP A 59 4.88 9.14 -8.65
CA ASP A 59 4.08 10.03 -9.50
C ASP A 59 2.92 9.25 -10.12
N ASP A 60 2.08 8.68 -9.27
CA ASP A 60 0.90 7.93 -9.70
C ASP A 60 -0.19 8.95 -10.05
N ALA A 61 -0.38 9.29 -11.31
CA ALA A 61 -1.36 10.31 -11.70
C ALA A 61 -2.83 9.89 -11.45
N ASP A 62 -3.08 8.62 -11.14
CA ASP A 62 -4.41 8.05 -11.08
C ASP A 62 -5.03 8.14 -9.67
N TRP A 63 -6.32 8.44 -9.66
CA TRP A 63 -7.15 8.33 -8.46
C TRP A 63 -7.69 6.92 -8.36
N HIS A 64 -7.34 6.23 -7.28
CA HIS A 64 -7.80 4.87 -7.03
C HIS A 64 -8.92 4.86 -6.01
N SER A 65 -9.84 3.92 -6.16
CA SER A 65 -10.77 3.61 -5.07
C SER A 65 -10.00 3.06 -3.88
N SER A 66 -10.44 3.42 -2.68
CA SER A 66 -9.82 2.92 -1.46
C SER A 66 -9.83 1.40 -1.29
N SER A 67 -10.78 0.70 -1.91
CA SER A 67 -10.79 -0.77 -1.96
C SER A 67 -9.66 -1.32 -2.83
N LEU A 68 -9.40 -0.71 -3.99
CA LEU A 68 -8.31 -1.13 -4.88
C LEU A 68 -6.93 -0.88 -4.25
N MET A 69 -6.86 0.11 -3.36
CA MET A 69 -5.66 0.41 -2.57
C MET A 69 -5.34 -0.61 -1.49
N ALA A 70 -6.25 -1.52 -1.13
CA ALA A 70 -5.91 -2.64 -0.26
C ALA A 70 -4.95 -3.63 -0.96
N ASP A 71 -5.03 -3.71 -2.30
CA ASP A 71 -4.29 -4.68 -3.12
C ASP A 71 -3.00 -4.10 -3.70
N LEU A 72 -2.86 -2.77 -3.77
CA LEU A 72 -1.68 -2.10 -4.32
C LEU A 72 -0.39 -2.48 -3.58
N GLY A 73 0.60 -3.01 -4.28
CA GLY A 73 1.88 -3.44 -3.68
C GLY A 73 1.77 -4.72 -2.84
N CYS A 74 0.63 -5.42 -2.89
CA CYS A 74 0.42 -6.69 -2.25
C CYS A 74 0.54 -7.79 -3.30
N GLN A 75 1.76 -8.28 -3.54
CA GLN A 75 1.90 -9.58 -4.17
C GLN A 75 1.42 -10.62 -3.17
N ILE A 76 0.24 -11.19 -3.43
CA ILE A 76 -0.07 -12.50 -2.88
C ILE A 76 1.00 -13.43 -3.48
N PRO A 77 1.86 -14.09 -2.68
CA PRO A 77 2.74 -15.09 -3.26
C PRO A 77 1.86 -16.07 -4.06
N PRO A 78 2.27 -16.49 -5.27
CA PRO A 78 1.53 -17.52 -5.96
C PRO A 78 1.31 -18.66 -4.97
N PHE A 79 0.06 -19.04 -4.75
CA PHE A 79 -0.24 -20.28 -4.06
C PHE A 79 0.34 -21.38 -4.96
N GLU A 80 1.54 -21.84 -4.63
CA GLU A 80 2.06 -23.09 -5.17
C GLU A 80 1.37 -24.18 -4.34
N PRO A 81 0.32 -24.85 -4.85
CA PRO A 81 -0.13 -26.06 -4.18
C PRO A 81 1.06 -27.01 -4.16
N ASP A 82 1.47 -27.43 -2.96
CA ASP A 82 2.41 -28.52 -2.72
C ASP A 82 1.93 -29.75 -3.52
N LEU A 83 2.39 -29.87 -4.76
CA LEU A 83 2.15 -31.02 -5.63
C LEU A 83 3.24 -32.05 -5.30
N ASP A 84 3.14 -32.68 -4.13
CA ASP A 84 3.80 -33.97 -3.93
C ASP A 84 3.09 -34.83 -2.89
N PRO A 85 2.26 -35.79 -3.33
CA PRO A 85 2.24 -37.08 -2.71
C PRO A 85 2.98 -38.05 -3.63
N ALA A 86 4.27 -38.26 -3.35
CA ALA A 86 5.03 -39.36 -3.91
C ALA A 86 4.23 -40.67 -3.71
N PRO A 87 3.99 -41.47 -4.75
CA PRO A 87 3.38 -42.77 -4.58
C PRO A 87 4.37 -43.66 -3.82
N ILE A 88 3.98 -44.07 -2.61
CA ILE A 88 4.66 -45.14 -1.88
C ILE A 88 4.39 -46.43 -2.68
N HIS A 89 5.44 -46.95 -3.32
CA HIS A 89 5.47 -48.25 -3.99
C HIS A 89 5.73 -49.38 -2.99
#